data_AF-A0A257N8K9-F1
#
_entry.id   AF-A0A257N8K9-F1
#
_cell.length_a   1.000
_cell.length_b   1.000
_cell.length_c   1.000
_cell.angle_alpha   90.00
_cell.angle_beta   90.00
_cell.angle_gamma   90.00
#
_symmetry.space_group_name_H-M   'P 1'
#
loop_
_entity.id
_entity.type
_entity.pdbx_description
1 polymer ?
#
loop_
_entity_poly.entity_id
_entity_poly.type
_entity_poly.pdbx_seq_one_letter_code
_entity_poly.pdbx_strand_id
1 'polypeptide(L)'
;MIEKTNDNAKNIIELDLKWSGIIKGHDGGWTAIPNLLLKRQGDLKLKAIELNVLINLIRFWWSSDNAPFPSLEKMAIEMGVSERTVYRTVSSLEENGFIKRVQQEGKATRYELLGLVEKLKIIKNVM
;
A
#
# COMPACT_ATOMS: atom_id res chain seq x y z
N MET A 1 -27.09 -9.14 -11.69
CA MET A 1 -26.05 -8.10 -11.83
C MET A 1 -26.43 -6.75 -11.19
N ILE A 2 -27.65 -6.61 -10.64
CA ILE A 2 -28.18 -5.34 -10.10
C ILE A 2 -27.93 -5.19 -8.58
N GLU A 3 -27.80 -6.28 -7.81
CA GLU A 3 -27.56 -6.22 -6.36
C GLU A 3 -26.17 -5.69 -5.96
N LYS A 4 -25.10 -6.06 -6.69
CA LYS A 4 -23.72 -5.67 -6.34
C LYS A 4 -23.46 -4.16 -6.39
N THR A 5 -24.21 -3.42 -7.22
CA THR A 5 -24.08 -1.96 -7.32
C THR A 5 -24.66 -1.26 -6.09
N ASN A 6 -25.67 -1.86 -5.45
CA ASN A 6 -26.34 -1.30 -4.28
C ASN A 6 -25.51 -1.47 -2.99
N ASP A 7 -24.81 -2.60 -2.86
CA ASP A 7 -23.92 -2.88 -1.74
C ASP A 7 -22.68 -1.96 -1.71
N ASN A 8 -22.15 -1.60 -2.88
CA ASN A 8 -21.01 -0.68 -2.97
C ASN A 8 -21.39 0.74 -2.54
N ALA A 9 -22.55 1.24 -2.96
CA ALA A 9 -23.05 2.55 -2.54
C ALA A 9 -23.32 2.59 -1.03
N LYS A 10 -23.92 1.53 -0.49
CA LYS A 10 -24.14 1.38 0.96
C LYS A 10 -22.83 1.37 1.74
N ASN A 11 -21.80 0.66 1.27
CA ASN A 11 -20.48 0.65 1.91
C ASN A 11 -19.81 2.02 1.91
N ILE A 12 -19.95 2.82 0.84
CA ILE A 12 -19.38 4.18 0.80
C ILE A 12 -20.07 5.08 1.84
N ILE A 13 -21.39 4.95 2.00
CA ILE A 13 -22.16 5.68 3.02
C ILE A 13 -21.71 5.27 4.42
N GLU A 14 -21.57 3.96 4.69
CA GLU A 14 -21.09 3.46 5.99
C GLU A 14 -19.66 3.93 6.30
N LEU A 15 -18.78 4.02 5.30
CA LEU A 15 -17.43 4.57 5.47
C LEU A 15 -17.46 6.07 5.79
N ASP A 16 -18.32 6.84 5.12
CA ASP A 16 -18.53 8.27 5.40
C ASP A 16 -19.17 8.49 6.78
N LEU A 17 -20.03 7.58 7.25
CA LEU A 17 -20.59 7.62 8.61
C LEU A 17 -19.53 7.28 9.66
N LYS A 18 -18.78 6.20 9.45
CA LYS A 18 -17.76 5.72 10.38
C LYS A 18 -16.64 6.73 10.56
N TRP A 19 -16.18 7.30 9.47
CA TRP A 19 -15.07 8.24 9.48
C TRP A 19 -15.54 9.68 9.43
N SER A 20 -16.82 9.99 9.27
CA SER A 20 -17.38 11.35 9.31
C SER A 20 -16.67 12.34 8.36
N GLY A 21 -16.91 13.65 8.54
CA GLY A 21 -16.28 14.70 7.73
C GLY A 21 -14.75 14.80 7.84
N ILE A 22 -14.07 14.05 8.70
CA ILE A 22 -12.59 14.13 8.85
C ILE A 22 -11.84 13.58 7.62
N ILE A 23 -12.50 12.75 6.80
CA ILE A 23 -11.94 12.28 5.53
C ILE A 23 -12.39 13.13 4.33
N LYS A 24 -13.12 14.24 4.55
CA LYS A 24 -13.54 15.16 3.48
C LYS A 24 -12.48 16.26 3.33
N GLY A 25 -11.69 16.21 2.26
CA GLY A 25 -10.70 17.25 1.92
C GLY A 25 -9.51 16.69 1.15
N HIS A 26 -8.57 17.54 0.75
CA HIS A 26 -7.36 17.11 0.03
C HIS A 26 -6.41 16.24 0.88
N ASP A 27 -6.46 16.40 2.21
CA ASP A 27 -5.60 15.68 3.17
C ASP A 27 -6.32 14.51 3.86
N GLY A 28 -7.65 14.46 3.74
CA GLY A 28 -8.50 13.40 4.26
C GLY A 28 -8.87 12.44 3.14
N GLY A 29 -8.44 11.19 3.24
CA GLY A 29 -8.71 10.18 2.22
C GLY A 29 -8.59 8.78 2.80
N TRP A 30 -8.82 7.77 1.97
CA TRP A 30 -8.66 6.37 2.36
C TRP A 30 -7.80 5.62 1.35
N THR A 31 -7.06 4.63 1.85
CA THR A 31 -6.27 3.72 1.01
C THR A 31 -6.92 2.35 1.06
N ALA A 32 -7.27 1.82 -0.11
CA ALA A 32 -7.80 0.46 -0.23
C ALA A 32 -6.68 -0.55 0.02
N ILE A 33 -6.75 -1.29 1.13
CA ILE A 33 -5.80 -2.37 1.41
C ILE A 33 -6.52 -3.72 1.28
N PRO A 34 -6.01 -4.66 0.46
CA PRO A 34 -6.57 -5.99 0.36
C PRO A 34 -6.56 -6.69 1.73
N ASN A 35 -7.73 -7.13 2.20
CA ASN A 35 -7.82 -7.90 3.43
C ASN A 35 -6.97 -9.19 3.39
N LEU A 36 -6.72 -9.74 2.20
CA LEU A 36 -5.81 -10.87 2.02
C LEU A 36 -4.39 -10.55 2.50
N LEU A 37 -3.87 -9.36 2.19
CA LEU A 37 -2.57 -8.89 2.68
C LEU A 37 -2.56 -8.79 4.20
N LEU A 38 -3.57 -8.14 4.78
CA LEU A 38 -3.65 -7.95 6.24
C LEU A 38 -3.74 -9.28 6.99
N LYS A 39 -4.52 -10.24 6.48
CA LYS A 39 -4.73 -11.55 7.10
C LYS A 39 -3.53 -12.49 6.93
N ARG A 40 -2.78 -12.37 5.83
CA ARG A 40 -1.73 -13.33 5.44
C ARG A 40 -0.32 -12.74 5.47
N GLN A 41 -0.15 -11.57 6.09
CA GLN A 41 1.16 -10.93 6.26
C GLN A 41 2.18 -11.85 6.95
N GLY A 42 1.72 -12.70 7.89
CA GLY A 42 2.58 -13.68 8.57
C GLY A 42 3.05 -14.80 7.62
N ASP A 43 2.16 -15.30 6.75
CA ASP A 43 2.52 -16.31 5.74
C ASP A 43 3.47 -15.73 4.67
N LEU A 44 3.32 -14.44 4.38
CA LEU A 44 4.26 -13.67 3.56
C LEU A 44 5.60 -13.38 4.27
N LYS A 45 5.72 -13.72 5.55
CA LYS A 45 6.88 -13.41 6.41
C LYS A 45 7.20 -11.90 6.49
N LEU A 46 6.18 -11.05 6.32
CA LEU A 46 6.32 -9.60 6.47
C LEU A 46 6.43 -9.22 7.94
N LYS A 47 7.38 -8.35 8.26
CA LYS A 47 7.44 -7.67 9.55
C LYS A 47 6.41 -6.53 9.58
N ALA A 48 6.00 -6.12 10.78
CA ALA A 48 5.07 -5.00 10.96
C ALA A 48 5.56 -3.70 10.28
N ILE A 49 6.87 -3.42 10.35
CA ILE A 49 7.47 -2.25 9.70
C ILE A 49 7.44 -2.36 8.17
N GLU A 50 7.62 -3.56 7.62
CA GLU A 50 7.57 -3.82 6.18
C GLU A 50 6.14 -3.69 5.64
N LEU A 51 5.15 -4.21 6.39
CA LEU A 51 3.74 -3.98 6.08
C LEU A 51 3.40 -2.48 6.08
N ASN A 52 3.88 -1.73 7.08
CA ASN A 52 3.63 -0.29 7.15
C ASN A 52 4.22 0.45 5.94
N VAL A 53 5.47 0.16 5.56
CA VAL A 53 6.07 0.72 4.33
C VAL A 53 5.26 0.34 3.08
N LEU A 54 4.81 -0.91 2.95
CA LEU A 54 3.97 -1.32 1.83
C LEU A 54 2.64 -0.55 1.78
N ILE A 55 1.97 -0.35 2.91
CA ILE A 55 0.73 0.44 2.98
C ILE A 55 0.99 1.89 2.54
N ASN A 56 2.08 2.49 3.00
CA ASN A 56 2.46 3.84 2.59
C ASN A 56 2.79 3.92 1.09
N LEU A 57 3.39 2.88 0.50
CA LEU A 57 3.62 2.79 -0.95
C LEU A 57 2.29 2.64 -1.72
N ILE A 58 1.39 1.76 -1.27
CA ILE A 58 0.08 1.53 -1.88
C ILE A 58 -0.77 2.81 -1.90
N ARG A 59 -0.68 3.63 -0.84
CA ARG A 59 -1.35 4.94 -0.77
C ARG A 59 -1.01 5.87 -1.94
N PHE A 60 0.19 5.77 -2.51
CA PHE A 60 0.59 6.56 -3.69
C PHE A 60 0.39 5.82 -5.02
N TRP A 61 -0.13 4.60 -5.00
CA TRP A 61 -0.35 3.77 -6.18
C TRP A 61 -1.78 3.94 -6.71
N TRP A 62 -2.04 5.12 -7.29
CA TRP A 62 -3.37 5.55 -7.73
C TRP A 62 -3.87 4.87 -9.01
N SER A 63 -2.97 4.31 -9.82
CA SER A 63 -3.29 3.58 -11.06
C SER A 63 -2.33 2.41 -11.22
N SER A 64 -2.81 1.29 -11.72
CA SER A 64 -1.98 0.10 -12.03
C SER A 64 -0.76 0.43 -12.88
N ASP A 65 -0.88 1.45 -13.75
CA ASP A 65 0.11 1.79 -14.75
C ASP A 65 1.11 2.84 -14.25
N ASN A 66 0.90 3.40 -13.06
CA ASN A 66 1.73 4.48 -12.52
C ASN A 66 2.29 4.09 -11.14
N ALA A 67 3.52 3.57 -11.14
CA ALA A 67 4.20 3.19 -9.91
C ALA A 67 4.37 4.40 -8.95
N PRO A 68 4.13 4.21 -7.63
CA PRO A 68 4.24 5.25 -6.62
C PRO A 68 5.65 5.85 -6.54
N PHE A 69 5.74 7.14 -6.20
CA PHE A 69 6.98 7.90 -6.08
C PHE A 69 7.04 8.74 -4.78
N PRO A 70 6.85 8.14 -3.59
CA PRO A 70 6.89 8.89 -2.35
C PRO A 70 8.28 9.41 -2.01
N SER A 71 8.31 10.52 -1.27
CA SER A 71 9.48 10.89 -0.49
C SER A 71 9.62 9.93 0.69
N LEU A 72 10.74 9.18 0.75
CA LEU A 72 11.05 8.29 1.86
C LEU A 72 11.29 9.05 3.17
N GLU A 73 11.79 10.29 3.08
CA GLU A 73 11.94 11.21 4.20
C GLU A 73 10.58 11.56 4.80
N LYS A 74 9.64 12.02 3.97
CA LYS A 74 8.28 12.33 4.41
C LYS A 74 7.61 11.10 5.02
N MET A 75 7.78 9.94 4.39
CA MET A 75 7.28 8.66 4.90
C MET A 75 7.88 8.33 6.28
N ALA A 76 9.18 8.56 6.49
CA ALA A 76 9.83 8.32 7.77
C ALA A 76 9.26 9.21 8.89
N ILE A 77 9.05 10.49 8.59
CA ILE A 77 8.42 11.46 9.51
C ILE A 77 7.00 10.99 9.88
N GLU A 78 6.17 10.66 8.88
CA GLU A 78 4.79 10.19 9.09
C GLU A 78 4.73 8.86 9.86
N MET A 79 5.70 7.97 9.63
CA MET A 79 5.81 6.69 10.34
C MET A 79 6.43 6.81 11.73
N GLY A 80 7.00 7.97 12.10
CA GLY A 80 7.69 8.17 13.38
C GLY A 80 8.97 7.34 13.53
N VAL A 81 9.69 7.08 12.43
CA VAL A 81 10.94 6.31 12.42
C VAL A 81 12.05 7.09 11.73
N SER A 82 13.30 6.64 11.89
CA SER A 82 14.41 7.24 11.14
C SER A 82 14.34 6.92 9.65
N GLU A 83 14.80 7.83 8.81
CA GLU A 83 14.95 7.60 7.36
C GLU A 83 15.72 6.31 7.07
N ARG A 84 16.82 6.07 7.79
CA ARG A 84 17.61 4.85 7.69
C ARG A 84 16.77 3.59 7.89
N THR A 85 15.77 3.63 8.78
CA THR A 85 14.83 2.52 8.98
C THR A 85 13.96 2.31 7.74
N VAL A 86 13.42 3.37 7.15
CA VAL A 86 12.64 3.28 5.91
C VAL A 86 13.50 2.75 4.76
N TYR A 87 14.70 3.30 4.53
CA TYR A 87 15.62 2.81 3.49
C TYR A 87 15.94 1.33 3.63
N ARG A 88 16.32 0.87 4.84
CA ARG A 88 16.60 -0.55 5.09
C ARG A 88 15.37 -1.42 4.86
N THR A 89 14.18 -0.93 5.22
CA THR A 89 12.92 -1.65 5.04
C THR A 89 12.58 -1.77 3.55
N VAL A 90 12.79 -0.70 2.76
CA VAL A 90 12.64 -0.70 1.30
C VAL A 90 13.62 -1.70 0.67
N SER A 91 14.89 -1.71 1.07
CA SER A 91 15.86 -2.71 0.58
C SER A 91 15.42 -4.13 0.92
N SER A 92 14.99 -4.39 2.16
CA SER A 92 14.48 -5.70 2.57
C SER A 92 13.27 -6.14 1.73
N LEU A 93 12.32 -5.23 1.48
CA LEU A 93 11.16 -5.51 0.64
C LEU A 93 11.54 -5.83 -0.81
N GLU A 94 12.53 -5.13 -1.35
CA GLU A 94 13.06 -5.38 -2.70
C GLU A 94 13.80 -6.72 -2.78
N GLU A 95 14.69 -7.00 -1.83
CA GLU A 95 15.43 -8.26 -1.72
C GLU A 95 14.48 -9.47 -1.60
N ASN A 96 13.37 -9.31 -0.88
CA ASN A 96 12.35 -10.33 -0.75
C ASN A 96 11.36 -10.37 -1.93
N GLY A 97 11.52 -9.50 -2.93
CA GLY A 97 10.73 -9.48 -4.16
C GLY A 97 9.29 -8.99 -3.98
N PHE A 98 9.00 -8.19 -2.96
CA PHE A 98 7.70 -7.53 -2.80
C PHE A 98 7.58 -6.28 -3.69
N ILE A 99 8.69 -5.57 -3.87
CA ILE A 99 8.77 -4.34 -4.64
C ILE A 99 9.98 -4.35 -5.56
N LYS A 100 10.01 -3.42 -6.52
CA LYS A 100 11.20 -3.12 -7.33
C LYS A 100 11.38 -1.61 -7.44
N ARG A 101 12.58 -1.11 -7.19
CA ARG A 101 12.93 0.30 -7.41
C ARG A 101 13.25 0.53 -8.87
N VAL A 102 12.65 1.57 -9.44
CA VAL A 102 12.92 2.05 -10.80
C VAL A 102 13.47 3.46 -10.68
N GLN A 103 14.77 3.59 -10.96
CA GLN A 103 15.48 4.86 -10.97
C GLN A 103 15.71 5.28 -12.43
N GLN A 104 15.49 6.56 -12.70
CA GLN A 104 15.77 7.18 -14.00
C GLN A 104 16.52 8.48 -13.72
N GLU A 105 17.52 8.80 -14.54
CA GLU A 105 18.30 10.03 -14.38
C GLU A 105 17.38 11.26 -14.44
N GLY A 106 17.57 12.18 -13.49
CA GLY A 106 16.76 13.40 -13.38
C GLY A 106 15.29 13.19 -12.94
N LYS A 107 14.89 11.97 -12.52
CA LYS A 107 13.52 11.67 -12.10
C LYS A 107 13.45 11.06 -10.70
N ALA A 108 12.31 11.24 -10.05
CA ALA A 108 12.02 10.61 -8.77
C ALA A 108 12.03 9.07 -8.89
N THR A 109 12.53 8.41 -7.84
CA THR A 109 12.50 6.94 -7.76
C THR A 109 11.06 6.46 -7.69
N ARG A 110 10.75 5.45 -8.50
CA ARG A 110 9.45 4.77 -8.50
C ARG A 110 9.56 3.39 -7.86
N TYR A 111 8.47 2.91 -7.27
CA TYR A 111 8.42 1.60 -6.61
C TYR A 111 7.33 0.74 -7.21
N GLU A 112 7.68 -0.23 -8.04
CA GLU A 112 6.73 -1.17 -8.62
C GLU A 112 6.27 -2.20 -7.57
N LEU A 113 4.97 -2.45 -7.49
CA LEU A 113 4.34 -3.34 -6.49
C LEU A 113 3.87 -4.69 -7.08
N LEU A 114 4.26 -5.01 -8.32
CA LEU A 114 3.85 -6.25 -8.98
C LEU A 114 4.30 -7.51 -8.21
N GLY A 115 5.47 -7.46 -7.56
CA GLY A 115 5.96 -8.56 -6.72
C GLY A 115 5.00 -8.90 -5.57
N LEU A 116 4.44 -7.89 -4.91
CA LEU A 116 3.40 -8.06 -3.90
C LEU A 116 2.14 -8.73 -4.49
N VAL A 117 1.69 -8.28 -5.66
CA VAL A 117 0.51 -8.84 -6.32
C VAL A 117 0.70 -10.32 -6.63
N GLU A 118 1.86 -10.71 -7.19
CA GLU A 118 2.16 -12.10 -7.50
C GLU A 118 2.21 -12.98 -6.24
N LYS A 119 2.84 -12.49 -5.16
CA LYS A 119 2.86 -13.23 -3.88
C LYS A 119 1.45 -13.43 -3.30
N LEU A 120 0.59 -12.42 -3.40
CA LEU A 120 -0.81 -12.53 -2.97
C LEU A 120 -1.61 -13.52 -3.83
N LYS A 121 -1.36 -13.59 -5.14
CA LYS A 121 -1.97 -14.60 -6.03
C LYS A 121 -1.56 -16.02 -5.61
N ILE A 122 -0.28 -16.23 -5.33
CA ILE A 122 0.23 -17.54 -4.88
C ILE A 122 -0.46 -17.96 -3.59
N ILE A 123 -0.52 -17.08 -2.58
CA ILE A 123 -1.19 -17.39 -1.31
C ILE A 123 -2.66 -17.73 -1.53
N LYS A 124 -3.36 -16.96 -2.37
CA LYS A 124 -4.77 -17.20 -2.65
C LYS A 124 -5.00 -18.57 -3.29
N ASN A 125 -4.09 -19.03 -4.15
CA ASN A 125 -4.24 -20.30 -4.88
C ASN A 125 -3.88 -21.54 -4.04
N VAL A 126 -3.18 -21.36 -2.91
CA VAL A 126 -2.83 -22.45 -1.98
C VAL A 126 -3.92 -22.66 -0.91
N MET A 127 -4.92 -21.77 -0.85
CA MET A 127 -6.11 -21.87 0.00
C MET A 127 -7.24 -22.61 -0.72
#